data_AF-A0A9E4H6F8-F1
#
_entry.id   AF-A0A9E4H6F8-F1
#
_cell.length_a   1.000
_cell.length_b   1.000
_cell.length_c   1.000
_cell.angle_alpha   90.00
_cell.angle_beta   90.00
_cell.angle_gamma   90.00
#
_symmetry.space_group_name_H-M   'P 1'
#
loop_
_entity.id
_entity.type
_entity.pdbx_description
1 polymer ?
#
loop_
_entity_poly.entity_id
_entity_poly.type
_entity_poly.pdbx_seq_one_letter_code
_entity_poly.pdbx_strand_id
1 'polypeptide(L)'
;MFNFVVWLAVWAIQGPGLILHYITIPGIFFHELAHQLMCYLLGHRVLEVRYLEFNSGGGRSGYVVHEGPPYGWHSFLIGTAPLLLAALIWSGTLAYAWWLFRDGSGNPIWQLVILGMSAWVAISATYSGLPSDRDLENLYDTDMTVWNFPFRLITWPLYMLGYTERFCVMGWTLWRVAVTAGTVYAIISIWF
;
A
#
# COMPACT_ATOMS: atom_id res chain seq x y z
N MET A 1 20.80 -17.25 31.15
CA MET A 1 21.27 -16.28 30.13
C MET A 1 21.01 -16.73 28.69
N PHE A 2 21.13 -18.02 28.34
CA PHE A 2 20.93 -18.52 26.96
C PHE A 2 19.54 -18.22 26.36
N ASN A 3 18.46 -18.28 27.17
CA ASN A 3 17.10 -18.00 26.70
C ASN A 3 16.82 -16.53 26.37
N PHE A 4 17.45 -15.56 27.05
CA PHE A 4 17.17 -14.14 26.82
C PHE A 4 17.77 -13.63 25.51
N VAL A 5 18.97 -14.10 25.17
CA VAL A 5 19.67 -13.74 23.92
C VAL A 5 18.99 -14.36 22.70
N VAL A 6 18.51 -15.61 22.81
CA VAL A 6 17.72 -16.25 21.75
C VAL A 6 16.36 -15.55 21.58
N TRP A 7 15.71 -15.14 22.67
CA TRP A 7 14.45 -14.39 22.60
C TRP A 7 14.65 -13.01 21.95
N LEU A 8 15.71 -12.29 22.29
CA LEU A 8 16.10 -11.01 21.66
C LEU A 8 16.47 -11.17 20.19
N ALA A 9 17.14 -12.25 19.81
CA ALA A 9 17.47 -12.53 18.41
C ALA A 9 16.22 -12.87 17.60
N VAL A 10 15.32 -13.70 18.12
CA VAL A 10 14.02 -13.99 17.50
C VAL A 10 13.17 -12.72 17.39
N TRP A 11 13.17 -11.86 18.41
CA TRP A 11 12.45 -10.58 18.39
C TRP A 11 13.10 -9.53 17.47
N ALA A 12 14.43 -9.52 17.34
CA ALA A 12 15.12 -8.65 16.37
C ALA A 12 14.91 -9.10 14.92
N ILE A 13 14.69 -10.41 14.69
CA ILE A 13 14.46 -11.00 13.37
C ILE A 13 12.98 -10.98 12.97
N GLN A 14 12.06 -11.25 13.91
CA GLN A 14 10.60 -11.35 13.66
C GLN A 14 9.81 -10.13 14.15
N GLY A 15 10.31 -9.40 15.14
CA GLY A 15 9.64 -8.24 15.74
C GLY A 15 9.44 -7.07 14.78
N PRO A 16 10.38 -6.75 13.86
CA PRO A 16 10.12 -5.74 12.83
C PRO A 16 8.96 -6.15 11.90
N GLY A 17 8.89 -7.44 11.55
CA GLY A 17 7.84 -7.97 10.67
C GLY A 17 6.44 -7.91 11.31
N LEU A 18 6.33 -8.26 12.59
CA LEU A 18 5.06 -8.16 13.34
C LEU A 18 4.61 -6.71 13.53
N ILE A 19 5.52 -5.81 13.91
CA ILE A 19 5.19 -4.38 14.11
C ILE A 19 4.78 -3.75 12.78
N LEU A 20 5.52 -4.01 11.70
CA LEU A 20 5.16 -3.54 10.37
C LEU A 20 3.82 -4.10 9.93
N HIS A 21 3.53 -5.38 10.18
CA HIS A 21 2.24 -6.00 9.87
C HIS A 21 1.08 -5.28 10.55
N TYR A 22 1.20 -4.94 11.85
CA TYR A 22 0.15 -4.19 12.57
C TYR A 22 0.00 -2.75 12.07
N ILE A 23 1.10 -2.08 11.74
CA ILE A 23 1.08 -0.71 11.21
C ILE A 23 0.47 -0.69 9.80
N THR A 24 0.61 -1.76 9.02
CA THR A 24 0.17 -1.81 7.62
C THR A 24 -1.21 -2.41 7.43
N ILE A 25 -1.91 -2.81 8.51
CA ILE A 25 -3.26 -3.40 8.47
C ILE A 25 -4.24 -2.59 7.58
N PRO A 26 -4.37 -1.26 7.73
CA PRO A 26 -5.30 -0.51 6.89
C PRO A 26 -4.98 -0.65 5.41
N GLY A 27 -3.69 -0.61 5.07
CA GLY A 27 -3.18 -0.72 3.72
C GLY A 27 -3.37 -2.10 3.13
N ILE A 28 -3.18 -3.17 3.90
CA ILE A 28 -3.44 -4.55 3.47
C ILE A 28 -4.93 -4.70 3.13
N PHE A 29 -5.82 -4.17 3.99
CA PHE A 29 -7.25 -4.18 3.71
C PHE A 29 -7.58 -3.44 2.40
N PHE A 30 -7.03 -2.24 2.20
CA PHE A 30 -7.25 -1.48 0.97
C PHE A 30 -6.62 -2.15 -0.25
N HIS A 31 -5.49 -2.83 -0.11
CA HIS A 31 -4.85 -3.57 -1.20
C HIS A 31 -5.80 -4.66 -1.73
N GLU A 32 -6.28 -5.53 -0.86
CA GLU A 32 -7.19 -6.61 -1.26
C GLU A 32 -8.55 -6.06 -1.74
N LEU A 33 -9.03 -4.97 -1.13
CA LEU A 33 -10.23 -4.28 -1.60
C LEU A 33 -10.06 -3.73 -3.02
N ALA A 34 -8.88 -3.24 -3.38
CA ALA A 34 -8.62 -2.71 -4.71
C ALA A 34 -8.70 -3.80 -5.79
N HIS A 35 -8.10 -4.96 -5.53
CA HIS A 35 -8.20 -6.13 -6.41
C HIS A 35 -9.65 -6.54 -6.61
N GLN A 36 -10.40 -6.66 -5.52
CA GLN A 36 -11.81 -7.04 -5.59
C GLN A 36 -12.66 -6.01 -6.32
N LEU A 37 -12.47 -4.72 -6.03
CA LEU A 37 -13.21 -3.64 -6.70
C LEU A 37 -12.94 -3.66 -8.20
N MET A 38 -11.68 -3.82 -8.60
CA MET A 38 -11.32 -3.91 -10.01
C MET A 38 -11.90 -5.16 -10.66
N CYS A 39 -11.93 -6.30 -9.97
CA CYS A 39 -12.63 -7.49 -10.45
C CYS A 39 -14.10 -7.19 -10.75
N TYR A 40 -14.82 -6.55 -9.83
CA TYR A 40 -16.24 -6.19 -10.03
C TYR A 40 -16.45 -5.18 -11.17
N LEU A 41 -15.60 -4.15 -11.26
CA LEU A 41 -15.68 -3.16 -12.35
C LEU A 41 -15.46 -3.77 -13.73
N LEU A 42 -14.65 -4.83 -13.78
CA LEU A 42 -14.32 -5.56 -15.00
C LEU A 42 -15.24 -6.76 -15.27
N GLY A 43 -16.22 -7.02 -14.41
CA GLY A 43 -17.18 -8.12 -14.55
C GLY A 43 -16.62 -9.50 -14.17
N HIS A 44 -15.51 -9.58 -13.44
CA HIS A 44 -14.93 -10.83 -12.96
C HIS A 44 -15.60 -11.33 -11.70
N ARG A 45 -15.87 -12.64 -11.65
CA ARG A 45 -16.38 -13.27 -10.44
C ARG A 45 -15.27 -13.46 -9.43
N VAL A 46 -15.51 -12.97 -8.22
CA VAL A 46 -14.66 -13.18 -7.06
C VAL A 46 -15.12 -14.46 -6.34
N LEU A 47 -14.19 -15.40 -6.17
CA LEU A 47 -14.44 -16.73 -5.61
C LEU A 47 -14.23 -16.74 -4.09
N GLU A 48 -13.18 -16.07 -3.61
CA GLU A 48 -12.86 -15.95 -2.19
C GLU A 48 -12.14 -14.63 -1.93
N VAL A 49 -12.43 -13.99 -0.78
CA VAL A 49 -11.70 -12.80 -0.31
C VAL A 49 -11.38 -12.98 1.16
N ARG A 50 -10.12 -12.71 1.51
CA ARG A 50 -9.69 -12.48 2.88
C ARG A 50 -8.89 -11.20 2.94
N TYR A 51 -9.48 -10.15 3.50
CA TYR A 51 -8.80 -8.87 3.62
C TYR A 51 -7.66 -8.88 4.63
N LEU A 52 -7.75 -9.72 5.67
CA LEU A 52 -6.75 -9.82 6.73
C LEU A 52 -6.60 -11.29 7.16
N GLU A 53 -5.37 -11.76 7.19
CA GLU A 53 -5.00 -13.07 7.70
C GLU A 53 -3.80 -12.95 8.66
N PHE A 54 -4.08 -13.06 9.96
CA PHE A 54 -3.08 -12.85 11.01
C PHE A 54 -2.20 -14.08 11.28
N ASN A 55 -2.53 -15.24 10.70
CA ASN A 55 -1.94 -16.53 11.06
C ASN A 55 -1.45 -17.32 9.85
N SER A 56 -1.00 -16.60 8.82
CA SER A 56 -0.38 -17.22 7.67
C SER A 56 1.06 -17.61 8.02
N GLY A 57 1.31 -18.89 8.28
CA GLY A 57 2.68 -19.42 8.45
C GLY A 57 3.62 -19.17 7.25
N GLY A 58 3.10 -18.62 6.14
CA GLY A 58 3.83 -18.23 4.92
C GLY A 58 3.82 -16.73 4.59
N GLY A 59 3.44 -15.83 5.51
CA GLY A 59 3.56 -14.37 5.31
C GLY A 59 2.50 -13.71 4.43
N ARG A 60 1.36 -14.36 4.17
CA ARG A 60 0.21 -13.79 3.44
C ARG A 60 -0.70 -13.03 4.39
N SER A 61 -0.71 -11.70 4.27
CA SER A 61 -1.52 -10.86 5.15
C SER A 61 -2.97 -10.68 4.68
N GLY A 62 -3.30 -11.16 3.47
CA GLY A 62 -4.61 -11.10 2.81
C GLY A 62 -4.53 -11.77 1.43
N TYR A 63 -5.68 -12.00 0.78
CA TYR A 63 -5.77 -12.41 -0.62
C TYR A 63 -7.17 -12.23 -1.22
N VAL A 64 -7.20 -12.09 -2.55
CA VAL A 64 -8.39 -12.21 -3.40
C VAL A 64 -8.19 -13.33 -4.41
N VAL A 65 -9.14 -14.26 -4.47
CA VAL A 65 -9.22 -15.28 -5.52
C VAL A 65 -10.36 -14.91 -6.46
N HIS A 66 -10.06 -14.78 -7.75
CA HIS A 66 -11.03 -14.48 -8.80
C HIS A 66 -10.83 -15.40 -10.01
N GLU A 67 -11.80 -15.44 -10.90
CA GLU A 67 -11.69 -16.16 -12.17
C GLU A 67 -10.55 -15.59 -13.05
N GLY A 68 -9.94 -16.46 -13.85
CA GLY A 68 -8.83 -16.07 -14.73
C GLY A 68 -9.26 -14.97 -15.72
N PRO A 69 -8.54 -13.84 -15.82
CA PRO A 69 -8.91 -12.78 -16.73
C PRO A 69 -8.79 -13.25 -18.19
N PRO A 70 -9.80 -13.02 -19.05
CA PRO A 70 -9.82 -13.48 -20.43
C PRO A 70 -8.90 -12.67 -21.35
N TYR A 71 -8.48 -11.47 -20.91
CA TYR A 71 -7.56 -10.62 -21.66
C TYR A 71 -6.49 -10.02 -20.74
N GLY A 72 -5.30 -9.85 -21.28
CA GLY A 72 -4.16 -9.43 -20.46
C GLY A 72 -4.28 -8.04 -19.85
N TRP A 73 -5.02 -7.13 -20.49
CA TRP A 73 -5.28 -5.79 -19.94
C TRP A 73 -6.16 -5.82 -18.68
N HIS A 74 -7.03 -6.83 -18.51
CA HIS A 74 -7.75 -7.01 -17.25
C HIS A 74 -6.80 -7.42 -16.13
N SER A 75 -5.88 -8.37 -16.38
CA SER A 75 -4.86 -8.76 -15.40
C SER A 75 -4.00 -7.56 -15.00
N PHE A 76 -3.64 -6.71 -15.97
CA PHE A 76 -2.91 -5.48 -15.69
C PHE A 76 -3.68 -4.51 -14.79
N LEU A 77 -4.94 -4.22 -15.12
CA LEU A 77 -5.76 -3.33 -14.31
C LEU A 77 -6.00 -3.89 -12.91
N ILE A 78 -6.25 -5.19 -12.77
CA ILE A 78 -6.41 -5.84 -11.46
C ILE A 78 -5.11 -5.74 -10.68
N GLY A 79 -3.98 -6.20 -11.25
CA GLY A 79 -2.67 -6.19 -10.59
C GLY A 79 -2.18 -4.80 -10.18
N THR A 80 -2.57 -3.74 -10.90
CA THR A 80 -2.20 -2.35 -10.60
C THR A 80 -3.25 -1.59 -9.78
N ALA A 81 -4.42 -2.17 -9.53
CA ALA A 81 -5.48 -1.53 -8.77
C ALA A 81 -5.04 -1.10 -7.34
N PRO A 82 -4.27 -1.89 -6.58
CA PRO A 82 -3.79 -1.48 -5.26
C PRO A 82 -2.95 -0.21 -5.29
N LEU A 83 -2.08 -0.06 -6.29
CA LEU A 83 -1.24 1.12 -6.47
C LEU A 83 -2.09 2.36 -6.76
N LEU A 84 -3.08 2.23 -7.65
CA LEU A 84 -4.00 3.31 -7.99
C LEU A 84 -4.82 3.75 -6.77
N LEU A 85 -5.36 2.80 -6.00
CA LEU A 85 -6.12 3.10 -4.80
C LEU A 85 -5.24 3.76 -3.72
N ALA A 86 -4.01 3.28 -3.53
CA ALA A 86 -3.06 3.89 -2.61
C ALA A 86 -2.75 5.35 -2.96
N ALA A 87 -2.56 5.65 -4.26
CA ALA A 87 -2.35 7.02 -4.74
C ALA A 87 -3.58 7.92 -4.49
N LEU A 88 -4.79 7.38 -4.66
CA LEU A 88 -6.04 8.09 -4.35
C LEU A 88 -6.20 8.36 -2.85
N ILE A 89 -5.91 7.37 -1.99
CA ILE A 89 -5.96 7.54 -0.53
C ILE A 89 -4.96 8.61 -0.07
N TRP A 90 -3.74 8.57 -0.61
CA TRP A 90 -2.70 9.55 -0.30
C TRP A 90 -3.12 10.98 -0.70
N SER A 91 -3.54 11.16 -1.96
CA SER A 91 -3.95 12.47 -2.47
C SER A 91 -5.19 13.01 -1.76
N GLY A 92 -6.18 12.16 -1.50
CA GLY A 92 -7.38 12.52 -0.73
C GLY A 92 -7.05 12.92 0.71
N THR A 93 -6.11 12.22 1.35
CA THR A 93 -5.62 12.56 2.69
C THR A 93 -4.95 13.93 2.72
N LEU A 94 -4.10 14.23 1.73
CA LEU A 94 -3.42 15.52 1.63
C LEU A 94 -4.42 16.67 1.39
N ALA A 95 -5.40 16.45 0.50
CA ALA A 95 -6.46 17.43 0.24
C ALA A 95 -7.32 17.68 1.48
N TYR A 96 -7.66 16.63 2.22
CA TYR A 96 -8.41 16.73 3.47
C TYR A 96 -7.63 17.46 4.56
N ALA A 97 -6.34 17.15 4.72
CA ALA A 97 -5.45 17.87 5.61
C ALA A 97 -5.43 19.36 5.26
N TRP A 98 -5.19 19.72 3.98
CA TRP A 98 -5.22 21.12 3.55
C TRP A 98 -6.54 21.81 3.91
N TRP A 99 -7.68 21.16 3.67
CA TRP A 99 -9.00 21.70 4.02
C TRP A 99 -9.18 21.95 5.52
N LEU A 100 -8.68 21.06 6.39
CA LEU A 100 -8.79 21.21 7.84
C LEU A 100 -7.98 22.39 8.40
N PHE A 101 -6.84 22.71 7.79
CA PHE A 101 -5.90 23.71 8.32
C PHE A 101 -5.94 25.06 7.60
N ARG A 102 -6.61 25.16 6.44
CA ARG A 102 -6.60 26.39 5.63
C ARG A 102 -7.11 27.63 6.37
N ASP A 103 -8.05 27.46 7.30
CA ASP A 103 -8.76 28.56 7.98
C ASP A 103 -8.23 28.79 9.41
N GLY A 104 -7.29 27.97 9.90
CA GLY A 104 -6.73 28.06 11.26
C GLY A 104 -7.73 27.84 12.40
N SER A 105 -9.00 27.59 12.11
CA SER A 105 -10.07 27.45 13.08
C SER A 105 -10.25 25.99 13.51
N GLY A 106 -10.19 25.72 14.81
CA GLY A 106 -10.49 24.39 15.37
C GLY A 106 -9.72 24.11 16.65
N ASN A 107 -10.06 23.00 17.30
CA ASN A 107 -9.31 22.54 18.46
C ASN A 107 -8.00 21.87 17.98
N PRO A 108 -6.82 22.33 18.43
CA PRO A 108 -5.53 21.86 17.92
C PRO A 108 -5.26 20.38 18.25
N ILE A 109 -5.81 19.87 19.37
CA ILE A 109 -5.64 18.46 19.74
C ILE A 109 -6.39 17.56 18.75
N TRP A 110 -7.65 17.89 18.45
CA TRP A 110 -8.44 17.11 17.50
C TRP A 110 -7.86 17.16 16.09
N GLN A 111 -7.35 18.31 15.68
CA GLN A 111 -6.62 18.48 14.43
C GLN A 111 -5.39 17.57 14.33
N LEU A 112 -4.57 17.48 15.39
CA LEU A 112 -3.42 16.59 15.45
C LEU A 112 -3.81 15.10 15.41
N VAL A 113 -4.87 14.72 16.13
CA VAL A 113 -5.38 13.33 16.12
C VAL A 113 -5.83 12.95 14.71
N ILE A 114 -6.61 13.79 14.05
CA ILE A 114 -7.09 13.54 12.69
C ILE A 114 -5.92 13.44 11.71
N LEU A 115 -4.97 14.38 11.76
CA LEU A 115 -3.75 14.33 10.95
C LEU A 115 -2.99 13.02 11.17
N GLY A 116 -2.77 12.63 12.42
CA GLY A 116 -2.04 11.41 12.77
C GLY A 116 -2.71 10.16 12.22
N MET A 117 -4.03 10.06 12.37
CA MET A 117 -4.82 8.94 11.84
C MET A 117 -4.81 8.91 10.30
N SER A 118 -4.99 10.06 9.64
CA SER A 118 -4.97 10.12 8.18
C SER A 118 -3.58 9.81 7.62
N ALA A 119 -2.51 10.33 8.26
CA ALA A 119 -1.13 10.01 7.89
C ALA A 119 -0.84 8.52 8.06
N TRP A 120 -1.29 7.90 9.15
CA TRP A 120 -1.15 6.46 9.36
C TRP A 120 -1.82 5.65 8.23
N VAL A 121 -3.07 5.97 7.89
CA VAL A 121 -3.79 5.30 6.78
C VAL A 121 -3.06 5.51 5.44
N ALA A 122 -2.62 6.74 5.15
CA ALA A 122 -1.96 7.05 3.90
C ALA A 122 -0.59 6.35 3.76
N ILE A 123 0.21 6.32 4.83
CA ILE A 123 1.49 5.60 4.87
C ILE A 123 1.25 4.10 4.71
N SER A 124 0.28 3.56 5.46
CA SER A 124 -0.07 2.15 5.40
C SER A 124 -0.54 1.74 4.00
N ALA A 125 -1.44 2.51 3.38
CA ALA A 125 -1.91 2.25 2.02
C ALA A 125 -0.79 2.37 0.98
N THR A 126 0.12 3.33 1.13
CA THR A 126 1.26 3.49 0.21
C THR A 126 2.21 2.29 0.31
N TYR A 127 2.52 1.85 1.53
CA TYR A 127 3.38 0.69 1.74
C TYR A 127 2.76 -0.59 1.16
N SER A 128 1.48 -0.81 1.44
CA SER A 128 0.77 -2.00 0.98
C SER A 128 0.34 -1.92 -0.47
N GLY A 129 0.29 -0.74 -1.11
CA GLY A 129 -0.17 -0.57 -2.48
C GLY A 129 0.77 -1.13 -3.55
N LEU A 130 1.97 -1.56 -3.16
CA LEU A 130 2.90 -2.23 -4.05
C LEU A 130 2.37 -3.63 -4.42
N PRO A 131 2.50 -4.06 -5.69
CA PRO A 131 2.16 -5.42 -6.08
C PRO A 131 2.96 -6.44 -5.25
N SER A 132 2.27 -7.48 -4.76
CA SER A 132 2.93 -8.59 -4.09
C SER A 132 3.70 -9.46 -5.09
N ASP A 133 4.58 -10.33 -4.59
CA ASP A 133 5.32 -11.29 -5.43
C ASP A 133 4.35 -12.12 -6.32
N ARG A 134 3.18 -12.46 -5.77
CA ARG A 134 2.10 -13.18 -6.47
C ARG A 134 1.45 -12.35 -7.57
N ASP A 135 1.26 -11.05 -7.33
CA ASP A 135 0.67 -10.14 -8.33
C ASP A 135 1.63 -9.94 -9.50
N LEU A 136 2.93 -9.85 -9.22
CA LEU A 136 3.97 -9.77 -10.22
C LEU A 136 4.04 -11.05 -11.07
N GLU A 137 4.00 -12.24 -10.44
CA GLU A 137 3.93 -13.52 -11.15
C GLU A 137 2.74 -13.56 -12.12
N ASN A 138 1.54 -13.21 -11.64
CA ASN A 138 0.33 -13.19 -12.46
C ASN A 138 0.43 -12.20 -13.63
N LEU A 139 1.04 -11.02 -13.41
CA LEU A 139 1.29 -10.03 -14.44
C LEU A 139 2.31 -10.51 -15.47
N TYR A 140 3.40 -11.15 -15.03
CA TYR A 140 4.45 -11.68 -15.90
C TYR A 140 3.94 -12.79 -16.81
N ASP A 141 3.23 -13.75 -16.24
CA ASP A 141 2.64 -14.87 -16.99
C ASP A 141 1.67 -14.36 -18.06
N THR A 142 0.95 -13.28 -17.75
CA THR A 142 0.06 -12.60 -18.69
C THR A 142 0.83 -11.82 -19.78
N ASP A 143 1.89 -11.08 -19.42
CA ASP A 143 2.71 -10.29 -20.35
C ASP A 143 3.43 -11.16 -21.40
N MET A 144 3.90 -12.33 -20.97
CA MET A 144 4.58 -13.30 -21.82
C MET A 144 3.65 -14.02 -22.79
N THR A 145 2.34 -14.05 -22.53
CA THR A 145 1.37 -14.82 -23.33
C THR A 145 0.48 -13.96 -24.22
N VAL A 146 0.19 -12.69 -23.87
CA VAL A 146 -0.88 -11.91 -24.53
C VAL A 146 -0.41 -10.57 -25.15
N TRP A 147 0.70 -9.97 -24.70
CA TRP A 147 0.97 -8.56 -25.02
C TRP A 147 2.04 -8.32 -26.10
N ASN A 148 1.76 -7.33 -26.97
CA ASN A 148 2.69 -6.79 -27.96
C ASN A 148 3.64 -5.74 -27.36
N PHE A 149 4.80 -5.56 -28.00
CA PHE A 149 5.93 -4.67 -27.60
C PHE A 149 5.59 -3.32 -26.93
N PRO A 150 4.63 -2.49 -27.39
CA PRO A 150 4.41 -1.17 -26.78
C PRO A 150 3.83 -1.21 -25.37
N PHE A 151 3.07 -2.25 -25.00
CA PHE A 151 2.54 -2.35 -23.64
C PHE A 151 3.60 -2.82 -22.64
N ARG A 152 4.61 -3.56 -23.11
CA ARG A 152 5.77 -3.98 -22.31
C ARG A 152 6.55 -2.78 -21.77
N LEU A 153 6.57 -1.64 -22.48
CA LEU A 153 7.20 -0.41 -22.01
C LEU A 153 6.51 0.22 -20.79
N ILE A 154 5.22 -0.09 -20.56
CA ILE A 154 4.46 0.41 -19.42
C ILE A 154 4.46 -0.61 -18.27
N THR A 155 4.35 -1.91 -18.59
CA THR A 155 4.30 -2.98 -17.59
C THR A 155 5.68 -3.27 -16.99
N TRP A 156 6.77 -3.16 -17.75
CA TRP A 156 8.12 -3.45 -17.27
C TRP A 156 8.63 -2.50 -16.18
N PRO A 157 8.41 -1.17 -16.26
CA PRO A 157 8.72 -0.30 -15.13
C PRO A 157 8.01 -0.74 -13.85
N LEU A 158 6.72 -1.10 -13.91
CA LEU A 158 5.98 -1.59 -12.74
C LEU A 158 6.51 -2.94 -12.23
N TYR A 159 6.96 -3.81 -13.14
CA TYR A 159 7.61 -5.08 -12.82
C TYR A 159 8.98 -4.87 -12.13
N MET A 160 9.78 -3.95 -12.65
CA MET A 160 11.09 -3.58 -12.11
C MET A 160 10.96 -2.85 -10.78
N LEU A 161 9.92 -2.02 -10.61
CA LEU A 161 9.57 -1.40 -9.35
C LEU A 161 9.31 -2.51 -8.32
N GLY A 162 8.42 -3.47 -8.57
CA GLY A 162 8.22 -4.62 -7.68
C GLY A 162 9.50 -5.36 -7.25
N TYR A 163 10.46 -5.57 -8.16
CA TYR A 163 11.74 -6.25 -7.87
C TYR A 163 12.81 -5.37 -7.20
N THR A 164 12.77 -4.05 -7.36
CA THR A 164 13.77 -3.10 -6.80
C THR A 164 13.29 -2.39 -5.52
N GLU A 165 12.00 -2.47 -5.19
CA GLU A 165 11.35 -1.47 -4.32
C GLU A 165 11.29 -1.72 -2.82
N ARG A 166 11.76 -2.85 -2.29
CA ARG A 166 11.89 -2.96 -0.82
C ARG A 166 12.85 -1.90 -0.24
N PHE A 167 13.69 -1.27 -1.08
CA PHE A 167 14.62 -0.19 -0.71
C PHE A 167 14.18 1.22 -1.16
N CYS A 168 13.72 1.39 -2.41
CA CYS A 168 13.42 2.72 -2.98
C CYS A 168 12.07 3.29 -2.54
N VAL A 169 11.04 2.46 -2.30
CA VAL A 169 9.73 2.95 -1.83
C VAL A 169 9.77 3.35 -0.37
N MET A 170 10.61 2.72 0.47
CA MET A 170 10.89 3.24 1.81
C MET A 170 11.52 4.63 1.71
N GLY A 171 12.52 4.83 0.84
CA GLY A 171 13.13 6.14 0.59
C GLY A 171 12.14 7.19 0.07
N TRP A 172 11.27 6.80 -0.87
CA TRP A 172 10.24 7.67 -1.45
C TRP A 172 9.10 7.98 -0.46
N THR A 173 8.68 7.00 0.34
CA THR A 173 7.66 7.15 1.38
C THR A 173 8.20 8.00 2.53
N LEU A 174 9.44 7.78 2.97
CA LEU A 174 10.12 8.63 3.94
C LEU A 174 10.28 10.06 3.42
N TRP A 175 10.60 10.24 2.14
CA TRP A 175 10.64 11.56 1.50
C TRP A 175 9.26 12.22 1.50
N ARG A 176 8.19 11.50 1.15
CA ARG A 176 6.81 12.02 1.18
C ARG A 176 6.32 12.35 2.59
N VAL A 177 6.67 11.54 3.58
CA VAL A 177 6.39 11.82 5.00
C VAL A 177 7.16 13.04 5.45
N ALA A 178 8.44 13.17 5.09
CA ALA A 178 9.26 14.35 5.42
C ALA A 178 8.71 15.62 4.76
N VAL A 179 8.27 15.55 3.50
CA VAL A 179 7.61 16.68 2.81
C VAL A 179 6.29 17.01 3.50
N THR A 180 5.47 16.01 3.83
CA THR A 180 4.17 16.25 4.48
C THR A 180 4.35 16.83 5.88
N ALA A 181 5.25 16.28 6.69
CA ALA A 181 5.59 16.79 8.02
C ALA A 181 6.23 18.18 7.95
N GLY A 182 7.11 18.43 6.97
CA GLY A 182 7.70 19.74 6.72
C GLY A 182 6.68 20.79 6.28
N THR A 183 5.70 20.40 5.47
CA THR A 183 4.60 21.27 5.04
C THR A 183 3.68 21.59 6.23
N VAL A 184 3.34 20.58 7.05
CA VAL A 184 2.56 20.77 8.28
C VAL A 184 3.29 21.65 9.28
N TYR A 185 4.59 21.43 9.50
CA TYR A 185 5.42 22.27 10.36
C TYR A 185 5.49 23.71 9.86
N ALA A 186 5.73 23.91 8.55
CA ALA A 186 5.77 25.23 7.94
C ALA A 186 4.44 25.97 8.13
N ILE A 187 3.31 25.29 7.93
CA ILE A 187 1.97 25.84 8.16
C ILE A 187 1.83 26.25 9.64
N ILE A 188 2.16 25.38 10.58
CA ILE A 188 2.06 25.68 12.03
C ILE A 188 2.95 26.88 12.40
N SER A 189 4.18 26.97 11.87
CA SER A 189 5.14 28.04 12.16
C SER A 189 4.80 29.40 11.56
N ILE A 190 3.80 29.49 10.67
CA ILE A 190 3.30 30.77 10.16
C ILE A 190 2.28 31.38 11.12
N TRP A 191 1.62 30.55 11.94
CA TRP A 191 0.53 30.96 12.83
C TRP A 191 0.93 31.08 14.31
N PHE A 192 2.18 30.73 14.66
CA PHE A 192 2.79 30.85 16.00
C PHE A 192 4.17 31.49 15.89
#